data_AF-A0A4Q7YQP8-F1
#
_entry.id   AF-A0A4Q7YQP8-F1
#
_cell.length_a   1.000
_cell.length_b   1.000
_cell.length_c   1.000
_cell.angle_alpha   90.00
_cell.angle_beta   90.00
_cell.angle_gamma   90.00
#
_symmetry.space_group_name_H-M   'P 1'
#
loop_
_entity.id
_entity.type
_entity.pdbx_description
1 polymer ?
#
loop_
_entity_poly.entity_id
_entity_poly.type
_entity_poly.pdbx_seq_one_letter_code
_entity_poly.pdbx_strand_id
1 'polypeptide(L)'
;MRQMRSVLLALWLLDHMESAKKRGNLSGDLLEELEGGRSAKWFWCQVSAAILINIFRKVNRCATLLAFAAGWSALFPLWRDICVGGLTYSLDRLGVLAWPWSSILPIIYGVLPAVLFVWLGFATHTALSGLSNTHTAHEQCFALSTGTAMIFAASFAVLRQLGHPQIVIGDLTRTDFFLIDHLYFISVPIASSLWIALWISVAIKIKFSHRGLHRISKDERTVKRRT
;
A
#
# COMPACT_ATOMS: atom_id res chain seq x y z
N MET A 1 31.81 -34.25 -0.51
CA MET A 1 30.99 -33.74 0.61
C MET A 1 30.57 -32.27 0.52
N ARG A 2 31.38 -31.32 -0.01
CA ARG A 2 30.95 -29.89 -0.13
C ARG A 2 29.70 -29.68 -1.01
N GLN A 3 29.53 -30.48 -2.05
CA GLN A 3 28.45 -30.34 -3.02
C GLN A 3 27.05 -30.59 -2.42
N MET A 4 26.91 -31.63 -1.58
CA MET A 4 25.63 -31.92 -0.89
C MET A 4 25.19 -30.80 0.06
N ARG A 5 26.13 -30.17 0.78
CA ARG A 5 25.79 -29.01 1.65
C ARG A 5 25.25 -27.83 0.84
N SER A 6 25.82 -27.57 -0.34
CA SER A 6 25.36 -26.47 -1.20
C SER A 6 23.96 -26.71 -1.78
N VAL A 7 23.65 -27.96 -2.13
CA VAL A 7 22.32 -28.36 -2.63
C VAL A 7 21.28 -28.24 -1.53
N LEU A 8 21.60 -28.68 -0.30
CA LEU A 8 20.71 -28.57 0.86
C LEU A 8 20.40 -27.11 1.22
N LEU A 9 21.40 -26.23 1.15
CA LEU A 9 21.22 -24.79 1.36
C LEU A 9 20.31 -24.16 0.31
N ALA A 10 20.50 -24.49 -0.96
CA ALA A 10 19.69 -24.00 -2.06
C ALA A 10 18.23 -24.48 -1.95
N LEU A 11 18.00 -25.76 -1.61
CA LEU A 11 16.68 -26.29 -1.30
C LEU A 11 16.03 -25.60 -0.11
N TRP A 12 16.78 -25.37 0.98
CA TRP A 12 16.28 -24.65 2.14
C TRP A 12 15.89 -23.21 1.81
N LEU A 13 16.69 -22.52 0.98
CA LEU A 13 16.43 -21.15 0.56
C LEU A 13 15.21 -21.08 -0.37
N LEU A 14 15.07 -22.05 -1.28
CA LEU A 14 13.91 -22.18 -2.17
C LEU A 14 12.63 -22.44 -1.37
N ASP A 15 12.69 -23.33 -0.38
CA ASP A 15 11.57 -23.64 0.52
C ASP A 15 11.15 -22.42 1.37
N HIS A 16 12.11 -21.58 1.77
CA HIS A 16 11.80 -20.33 2.48
C HIS A 16 11.27 -19.22 1.56
N MET A 17 11.65 -19.20 0.29
CA MET A 17 11.33 -18.11 -0.66
C MET A 17 10.03 -18.34 -1.45
N GLU A 18 9.68 -19.59 -1.76
CA GLU A 18 8.47 -19.90 -2.52
C GLU A 18 7.24 -20.04 -1.63
N SER A 19 6.09 -19.60 -2.15
CA SER A 19 4.80 -19.83 -1.50
C SER A 19 4.42 -21.30 -1.67
N ALA A 20 3.90 -21.94 -0.60
CA ALA A 20 3.67 -23.38 -0.49
C ALA A 20 2.96 -24.05 -1.69
N LYS A 21 2.19 -23.29 -2.47
CA LYS A 21 1.42 -23.78 -3.63
C LYS A 21 2.27 -24.20 -4.85
N LYS A 22 3.48 -23.65 -5.03
CA LYS A 22 4.36 -23.99 -6.18
C LYS A 22 5.57 -24.85 -5.82
N ARG A 23 5.82 -25.03 -4.51
CA ARG A 23 7.01 -25.72 -3.97
C ARG A 23 7.17 -27.15 -4.47
N GLY A 24 6.06 -27.90 -4.51
CA GLY A 24 6.13 -29.34 -4.80
C GLY A 24 6.53 -29.66 -6.23
N ASN A 25 6.15 -28.83 -7.20
CA ASN A 25 6.38 -29.15 -8.61
C ASN A 25 7.76 -28.73 -9.09
N LEU A 26 8.27 -27.56 -8.65
CA LEU A 26 9.56 -27.06 -9.10
C LEU A 26 10.74 -27.73 -8.39
N SER A 27 10.61 -28.03 -7.10
CA SER A 27 11.72 -28.65 -6.35
C SER A 27 11.94 -30.11 -6.72
N GLY A 28 10.88 -30.85 -7.07
CA GLY A 28 10.97 -32.22 -7.56
C GLY A 28 11.66 -32.31 -8.91
N ASP A 29 11.21 -31.50 -9.88
CA ASP A 29 11.77 -31.44 -11.24
C ASP A 29 13.27 -31.09 -11.22
N LEU A 30 13.68 -30.11 -10.40
CA LEU A 30 15.09 -29.73 -10.24
C LEU A 30 15.95 -30.81 -9.55
N LEU A 31 15.36 -31.65 -8.68
CA LEU A 31 16.05 -32.75 -8.02
C LEU A 31 16.23 -33.94 -8.96
N GLU A 32 15.19 -34.29 -9.73
CA GLU A 32 15.22 -35.36 -10.73
C GLU A 32 16.27 -35.06 -11.81
N GLU A 33 16.35 -33.82 -12.30
CA GLU A 33 17.38 -33.44 -13.27
C GLU A 33 18.81 -33.41 -12.69
N LEU A 34 18.95 -33.12 -11.38
CA LEU A 34 20.25 -33.19 -10.70
C LEU A 34 20.72 -34.65 -10.55
N GLU A 35 19.80 -35.56 -10.20
CA GLU A 35 20.07 -37.01 -10.14
C GLU A 35 20.36 -37.60 -11.53
N GLY A 36 19.77 -37.01 -12.59
CA GLY A 36 20.07 -37.31 -14.00
C GLY A 36 21.48 -36.90 -14.48
N GLY A 37 22.38 -36.46 -13.59
CA GLY A 37 23.79 -36.19 -13.91
C GLY A 37 24.11 -34.75 -14.30
N ARG A 38 23.18 -33.80 -14.10
CA ARG A 38 23.45 -32.36 -14.32
C ARG A 38 24.42 -31.80 -13.28
N SER A 39 25.19 -30.78 -13.68
CA SER A 39 26.16 -30.15 -12.79
C SER A 39 25.51 -29.34 -11.67
N ALA A 40 26.11 -29.31 -10.48
CA ALA A 40 25.63 -28.49 -9.36
C ALA A 40 25.62 -26.98 -9.68
N LYS A 41 26.49 -26.52 -10.59
CA LYS A 41 26.51 -25.11 -11.04
C LYS A 41 25.24 -24.76 -11.83
N TRP A 42 24.77 -25.69 -12.66
CA TRP A 42 23.53 -25.53 -13.41
C TRP A 42 22.31 -25.42 -12.46
N PHE A 43 22.23 -26.30 -11.46
CA PHE A 43 21.19 -26.26 -10.43
C PHE A 43 21.17 -24.92 -9.67
N TRP A 44 22.34 -24.42 -9.27
CA TRP A 44 22.45 -23.12 -8.60
C TRP A 44 21.95 -21.96 -9.47
N CYS A 45 22.25 -21.98 -10.77
CA CYS A 45 21.77 -20.95 -11.68
C CYS A 45 20.24 -20.93 -11.77
N GLN A 46 19.60 -22.11 -11.84
CA GLN A 46 18.14 -22.22 -11.85
C GLN A 46 17.51 -21.72 -10.55
N VAL A 47 18.04 -22.14 -9.39
CA VAL A 47 17.55 -21.69 -8.09
C VAL A 47 17.70 -20.17 -7.95
N SER A 48 18.86 -19.60 -8.32
CA SER A 48 19.08 -18.16 -8.31
C SER A 48 18.15 -17.41 -9.27
N ALA A 49 17.91 -17.94 -10.47
CA ALA A 49 16.97 -17.34 -11.42
C ALA A 49 15.53 -17.34 -10.87
N ALA A 50 15.08 -18.44 -10.28
CA ALA A 50 13.75 -18.54 -9.66
C ALA A 50 13.58 -17.53 -8.50
N ILE A 51 14.60 -17.41 -7.64
CA ILE A 51 14.67 -16.41 -6.56
C ILE A 51 14.58 -15.00 -7.15
N LEU A 52 15.41 -14.70 -8.16
CA LEU A 52 15.48 -13.38 -8.77
C LEU A 52 14.16 -13.00 -9.42
N ILE A 53 13.52 -13.92 -10.15
CA ILE A 53 12.20 -13.71 -10.75
C ILE A 53 11.16 -13.41 -9.67
N ASN A 54 11.18 -14.14 -8.54
CA ASN A 54 10.26 -13.89 -7.43
C ASN A 54 10.48 -12.51 -6.79
N ILE A 55 11.75 -12.12 -6.58
CA ILE A 55 12.11 -10.78 -6.08
C ILE A 55 11.64 -9.72 -7.08
N PHE A 56 11.97 -9.88 -8.37
CA PHE A 56 11.60 -8.92 -9.41
C PHE A 56 10.09 -8.77 -9.54
N ARG A 57 9.33 -9.86 -9.42
CA ARG A 57 7.86 -9.81 -9.37
C ARG A 57 7.34 -9.04 -8.16
N LYS A 58 7.93 -9.24 -6.98
CA LYS A 58 7.56 -8.47 -5.76
C LYS A 58 7.89 -7.00 -5.92
N VAL A 59 9.08 -6.67 -6.41
CA VAL A 59 9.53 -5.30 -6.66
C VAL A 59 8.65 -4.63 -7.70
N ASN A 60 8.39 -5.29 -8.84
CA ASN A 60 7.53 -4.74 -9.89
C ASN A 60 6.12 -4.48 -9.36
N ARG A 61 5.58 -5.37 -8.51
CA ARG A 61 4.29 -5.12 -7.85
C ARG A 61 4.35 -3.87 -6.96
N CYS A 62 5.35 -3.75 -6.09
CA CYS A 62 5.53 -2.55 -5.28
C CYS A 62 5.72 -1.28 -6.13
N ALA A 63 6.47 -1.39 -7.23
CA ALA A 63 6.70 -0.29 -8.16
C ALA A 63 5.43 0.14 -8.87
N THR A 64 4.58 -0.81 -9.32
CA THR A 64 3.27 -0.47 -9.91
C THR A 64 2.34 0.23 -8.92
N LEU A 65 2.32 -0.22 -7.65
CA LEU A 65 1.55 0.46 -6.60
C LEU A 65 2.08 1.86 -6.30
N LEU A 66 3.41 2.01 -6.26
CA LEU A 66 4.06 3.30 -6.03
C LEU A 66 3.84 4.25 -7.21
N ALA A 67 3.95 3.76 -8.44
CA ALA A 67 3.69 4.53 -9.65
C ALA A 67 2.23 4.97 -9.72
N PHE A 68 1.29 4.10 -9.36
CA PHE A 68 -0.12 4.47 -9.23
C PHE A 68 -0.31 5.54 -8.15
N ALA A 69 0.25 5.35 -6.96
CA ALA A 69 0.11 6.30 -5.86
C ALA A 69 0.72 7.67 -6.22
N ALA A 70 1.90 7.69 -6.84
CA ALA A 70 2.57 8.91 -7.29
C ALA A 70 1.77 9.61 -8.41
N GLY A 71 1.32 8.85 -9.41
CA GLY A 71 0.50 9.37 -10.50
C GLY A 71 -0.83 9.92 -10.00
N TRP A 72 -1.49 9.20 -9.09
CA TRP A 72 -2.72 9.67 -8.45
C TRP A 72 -2.47 10.93 -7.64
N SER A 73 -1.44 10.97 -6.79
CA SER A 73 -1.09 12.17 -6.02
C SER A 73 -0.77 13.40 -6.89
N ALA A 74 -0.24 13.21 -8.10
CA ALA A 74 -0.02 14.31 -9.04
C ALA A 74 -1.32 14.97 -9.53
N LEU A 75 -2.47 14.28 -9.46
CA LEU A 75 -3.79 14.85 -9.76
C LEU A 75 -4.39 15.66 -8.60
N PHE A 76 -3.78 15.62 -7.41
CA PHE A 76 -4.31 16.30 -6.23
C PHE A 76 -4.50 17.82 -6.39
N PRO A 77 -3.57 18.58 -7.01
CA PRO A 77 -3.77 20.02 -7.21
C PRO A 77 -5.03 20.32 -8.04
N LEU A 78 -5.24 19.57 -9.13
CA LEU A 78 -6.42 19.71 -9.98
C LEU A 78 -7.71 19.37 -9.20
N TRP A 79 -7.69 18.27 -8.44
CA TRP A 79 -8.82 17.89 -7.58
C TRP A 79 -9.15 18.98 -6.56
N ARG A 80 -8.10 19.56 -5.96
CA ARG A 80 -8.24 20.63 -4.98
C ARG A 80 -8.85 21.88 -5.59
N ASP A 81 -8.43 22.30 -6.78
CA ASP A 81 -8.98 23.48 -7.46
C ASP A 81 -10.48 23.31 -7.73
N ILE A 82 -10.91 22.09 -8.11
CA ILE A 82 -12.33 21.76 -8.30
C ILE A 82 -13.10 21.84 -6.98
N CYS A 83 -12.58 21.24 -5.90
CA CYS A 83 -13.26 21.24 -4.59
C CYS A 83 -13.29 22.63 -3.95
N VAL A 84 -12.18 23.38 -4.00
CA VAL A 84 -12.04 24.68 -3.35
C VAL A 84 -12.78 25.74 -4.15
N GLY A 85 -12.65 25.77 -5.48
CA GLY A 85 -13.28 26.77 -6.34
C GLY A 85 -14.81 26.78 -6.23
N GLY A 86 -15.43 25.61 -6.04
CA GLY A 86 -16.88 25.53 -5.82
C GLY A 86 -17.33 25.96 -4.42
N LEU A 87 -16.54 25.68 -3.37
CA LEU A 87 -16.96 25.89 -1.99
C LEU A 87 -16.57 27.27 -1.42
N THR A 88 -15.50 27.90 -1.90
CA THR A 88 -15.11 29.26 -1.46
C THR A 88 -16.20 30.29 -1.78
N TYR A 89 -16.79 30.20 -2.98
CA TYR A 89 -17.87 31.09 -3.40
C TYR A 89 -19.11 30.99 -2.49
N SER A 90 -19.40 29.78 -1.98
CA SER A 90 -20.54 29.56 -1.08
C SER A 90 -20.26 30.02 0.35
N LEU A 91 -19.00 30.08 0.75
CA LEU A 91 -18.59 30.37 2.13
C LEU A 91 -18.36 31.83 2.45
N ASP A 92 -17.97 32.65 1.48
CA ASP A 92 -17.96 34.11 1.70
C ASP A 92 -19.35 34.59 2.11
N ARG A 93 -20.39 33.89 1.65
CA ARG A 93 -21.78 34.10 2.08
C ARG A 93 -22.06 33.64 3.53
N LEU A 94 -21.27 32.72 4.06
CA LEU A 94 -21.39 32.15 5.42
C LEU A 94 -20.35 32.73 6.40
N GLY A 95 -19.52 33.71 5.98
CA GLY A 95 -18.43 34.31 6.77
C GLY A 95 -18.86 35.04 8.05
N VAL A 96 -20.16 35.08 8.36
CA VAL A 96 -20.72 35.65 9.59
C VAL A 96 -20.81 34.63 10.73
N LEU A 97 -20.37 33.37 10.53
CA LEU A 97 -20.42 32.38 11.60
C LEU A 97 -19.54 32.80 12.79
N ALA A 98 -20.17 32.84 13.98
CA ALA A 98 -19.50 33.15 15.23
C ALA A 98 -18.36 32.16 15.51
N TRP A 99 -17.32 32.66 16.17
CA TRP A 99 -16.27 31.83 16.74
C TRP A 99 -16.91 30.73 17.63
N PRO A 100 -16.45 29.46 17.58
CA PRO A 100 -15.19 28.96 16.98
C PRO A 100 -15.32 28.41 15.54
N TRP A 101 -16.50 28.46 14.94
CA TRP A 101 -16.74 27.78 13.65
C TRP A 101 -15.92 28.36 12.49
N SER A 102 -15.64 29.66 12.54
CA SER A 102 -14.77 30.34 11.59
C SER A 102 -13.34 29.77 11.55
N SER A 103 -12.83 29.23 12.67
CA SER A 103 -11.51 28.60 12.75
C SER A 103 -11.51 27.12 12.34
N ILE A 104 -12.61 26.41 12.62
CA ILE A 104 -12.73 24.97 12.29
C ILE A 104 -12.93 24.77 10.79
N LEU A 105 -13.70 25.64 10.14
CA LEU A 105 -14.05 25.51 8.73
C LEU A 105 -12.79 25.41 7.82
N PRO A 106 -11.80 26.32 7.88
CA PRO A 106 -10.58 26.21 7.08
C PRO A 106 -9.84 24.87 7.22
N ILE A 107 -9.81 24.30 8.43
CA ILE A 107 -9.18 23.00 8.69
C ILE A 107 -9.96 21.90 7.98
N ILE A 108 -11.29 21.90 8.11
CA ILE A 108 -12.16 20.95 7.39
C ILE A 108 -11.95 21.09 5.88
N TYR A 109 -11.88 22.30 5.35
CA TYR A 109 -11.66 22.56 3.91
C TYR A 109 -10.30 22.10 3.40
N GLY A 110 -9.26 22.13 4.23
CA GLY A 110 -7.95 21.60 3.86
C GLY A 110 -7.93 20.06 3.90
N VAL A 111 -8.45 19.48 4.99
CA VAL A 111 -8.31 18.04 5.28
C VAL A 111 -9.33 17.20 4.51
N LEU A 112 -10.59 17.64 4.43
CA LEU A 112 -11.67 16.84 3.84
C LEU A 112 -11.42 16.48 2.36
N PRO A 113 -11.01 17.41 1.47
CA PRO A 113 -10.70 17.05 0.09
C PRO A 113 -9.54 16.07 -0.02
N ALA A 114 -8.52 16.16 0.86
CA ALA A 114 -7.39 15.23 0.89
C ALA A 114 -7.83 13.81 1.30
N VAL A 115 -8.68 13.69 2.33
CA VAL A 115 -9.24 12.41 2.76
C VAL A 115 -10.09 11.79 1.65
N LEU A 116 -11.02 12.55 1.07
CA LEU A 116 -11.86 12.09 -0.04
C LEU A 116 -11.02 11.66 -1.25
N PHE A 117 -9.94 12.38 -1.53
CA PHE A 117 -9.04 12.06 -2.64
C PHE A 117 -8.33 10.72 -2.46
N VAL A 118 -7.85 10.43 -1.25
CA VAL A 118 -7.21 9.14 -0.93
C VAL A 118 -8.22 8.00 -0.97
N TRP A 119 -9.43 8.23 -0.47
CA TRP A 119 -10.52 7.26 -0.55
C TRP A 119 -10.90 6.94 -2.00
N LEU A 120 -11.01 7.97 -2.85
CA LEU A 120 -11.30 7.80 -4.27
C LEU A 120 -10.17 7.07 -4.99
N GLY A 121 -8.90 7.38 -4.69
CA GLY A 121 -7.75 6.68 -5.27
C GLY A 121 -7.70 5.21 -4.87
N PHE A 122 -8.00 4.92 -3.60
CA PHE A 122 -8.09 3.54 -3.11
C PHE A 122 -9.24 2.78 -3.81
N ALA A 123 -10.43 3.37 -3.87
CA ALA A 123 -11.59 2.77 -4.55
C ALA A 123 -11.34 2.55 -6.05
N THR A 124 -10.71 3.51 -6.71
CA THR A 124 -10.34 3.42 -8.13
C THR A 124 -9.37 2.27 -8.36
N HIS A 125 -8.33 2.17 -7.53
CA HIS A 125 -7.37 1.06 -7.63
C HIS A 125 -8.02 -0.31 -7.37
N THR A 126 -8.86 -0.45 -6.35
CA THR A 126 -9.53 -1.73 -6.05
C THR A 126 -10.51 -2.14 -7.15
N ALA A 127 -11.18 -1.18 -7.78
CA ALA A 127 -12.01 -1.39 -8.96
C ALA A 127 -11.17 -1.85 -10.17
N LEU A 128 -10.10 -1.12 -10.53
CA LEU A 128 -9.23 -1.45 -11.67
C LEU A 128 -8.54 -2.80 -11.52
N SER A 129 -8.11 -3.13 -10.30
CA SER A 129 -7.39 -4.37 -10.03
C SER A 129 -8.32 -5.60 -9.94
N GLY A 130 -9.65 -5.41 -10.10
CA GLY A 130 -10.64 -6.48 -9.97
C GLY A 130 -10.68 -7.10 -8.57
N LEU A 131 -10.14 -6.39 -7.57
CA LEU A 131 -10.02 -6.89 -6.19
C LEU A 131 -11.33 -6.80 -5.41
N SER A 132 -12.33 -6.08 -5.95
CA SER A 132 -13.61 -5.79 -5.30
C SER A 132 -14.35 -7.02 -4.79
N ASN A 133 -14.23 -8.17 -5.46
CA ASN A 133 -15.01 -9.37 -5.12
C ASN A 133 -14.37 -10.26 -4.05
N THR A 134 -13.14 -9.98 -3.61
CA THR A 134 -12.38 -10.91 -2.74
C THR A 134 -12.11 -10.42 -1.33
N HIS A 135 -12.36 -9.15 -1.02
CA HIS A 135 -12.03 -8.56 0.26
C HIS A 135 -13.26 -8.37 1.13
N THR A 136 -13.11 -8.67 2.43
CA THR A 136 -14.14 -8.36 3.41
C THR A 136 -14.15 -6.85 3.69
N ALA A 137 -15.33 -6.25 3.84
CA ALA A 137 -15.48 -4.80 4.04
C ALA A 137 -14.64 -4.27 5.22
N HIS A 138 -14.46 -5.09 6.26
CA HIS A 138 -13.62 -4.76 7.42
C HIS A 138 -12.15 -4.54 7.06
N GLU A 139 -11.58 -5.32 6.15
CA GLU A 139 -10.17 -5.16 5.73
C GLU A 139 -9.95 -3.87 4.95
N GLN A 140 -10.91 -3.52 4.09
CA GLN A 140 -10.89 -2.28 3.33
C GLN A 140 -11.02 -1.08 4.28
N CYS A 141 -11.95 -1.14 5.23
CA CYS A 141 -12.13 -0.11 6.25
C CYS A 141 -10.87 0.08 7.11
N PHE A 142 -10.21 -1.02 7.51
CA PHE A 142 -8.96 -0.95 8.26
C PHE A 142 -7.83 -0.30 7.46
N ALA A 143 -7.66 -0.67 6.19
CA ALA A 143 -6.67 -0.08 5.31
C ALA A 143 -6.91 1.43 5.08
N LEU A 144 -8.18 1.82 4.84
CA LEU A 144 -8.60 3.21 4.68
C LEU A 144 -8.40 4.02 5.96
N SER A 145 -8.75 3.46 7.12
CA SER A 145 -8.56 4.10 8.43
C SER A 145 -7.08 4.36 8.69
N THR A 146 -6.21 3.39 8.38
CA THR A 146 -4.75 3.54 8.53
C THR A 146 -4.20 4.66 7.63
N GLY A 147 -4.62 4.69 6.36
CA GLY A 147 -4.23 5.78 5.44
C GLY A 147 -4.72 7.15 5.92
N THR A 148 -5.97 7.22 6.38
CA THR A 148 -6.56 8.46 6.90
C THR A 148 -5.84 8.95 8.16
N ALA A 149 -5.50 8.05 9.08
CA ALA A 149 -4.72 8.38 10.29
C ALA A 149 -3.35 8.97 9.96
N MET A 150 -2.68 8.47 8.91
CA MET A 150 -1.40 9.00 8.43
C MET A 150 -1.52 10.46 7.96
N ILE A 151 -2.60 10.79 7.24
CA ILE A 151 -2.88 12.16 6.79
C ILE A 151 -3.12 13.08 7.98
N PHE A 152 -3.91 12.65 8.96
CA PHE A 152 -4.13 13.42 10.18
C PHE A 152 -2.83 13.65 10.96
N ALA A 153 -2.00 12.61 11.12
CA ALA A 153 -0.71 12.72 11.79
C ALA A 153 0.24 13.70 11.07
N ALA A 154 0.31 13.62 9.74
CA ALA A 154 1.11 14.54 8.93
C ALA A 154 0.59 15.98 9.03
N SER A 155 -0.73 16.16 8.95
CA SER A 155 -1.37 17.48 9.07
C SER A 155 -1.11 18.09 10.46
N PHE A 156 -1.19 17.29 11.52
CA PHE A 156 -0.89 17.72 12.88
C PHE A 156 0.60 18.07 13.06
N ALA A 157 1.51 17.29 12.46
CA ALA A 157 2.94 17.59 12.48
C ALA A 157 3.25 18.93 11.80
N VAL A 158 2.64 19.20 10.65
CA VAL A 158 2.76 20.49 9.94
C VAL A 158 2.19 21.62 10.78
N LEU A 159 0.99 21.46 11.36
CA LEU A 159 0.40 22.46 12.25
C LEU A 159 1.30 22.78 13.46
N ARG A 160 1.90 21.76 14.06
CA ARG A 160 2.84 21.93 15.17
C ARG A 160 4.12 22.64 14.73
N GLN A 161 4.61 22.36 13.53
CA GLN A 161 5.78 23.04 12.96
C GLN A 161 5.49 24.52 12.66
N LEU A 162 4.27 24.84 12.22
CA LEU A 162 3.82 26.20 11.96
C LEU A 162 3.50 26.98 13.25
N GLY A 163 3.12 26.30 14.33
CA GLY A 163 2.92 26.90 15.65
C GLY A 163 4.21 27.32 16.37
N HIS A 164 5.36 27.33 15.70
CA HIS A 164 6.61 27.79 16.27
C HIS A 164 6.50 29.30 16.62
N PRO A 165 6.94 29.75 17.80
CA PRO A 165 6.68 31.11 18.34
C PRO A 165 7.21 32.27 17.50
N GLN A 166 7.92 32.00 16.41
CA GLN A 166 8.41 33.01 15.47
C GLN A 166 7.42 33.33 14.34
N ILE A 167 6.30 32.60 14.24
CA ILE A 167 5.30 32.79 13.20
C ILE A 167 4.08 33.49 13.83
N VAL A 168 3.89 34.77 13.52
CA VAL A 168 2.76 35.56 14.00
C VAL A 168 1.49 35.07 13.29
N ILE A 169 0.63 34.36 14.03
CA ILE A 169 -0.62 33.75 13.53
C ILE A 169 -1.56 34.80 12.90
N GLY A 170 -1.42 36.06 13.28
CA GLY A 170 -2.25 37.17 12.79
C GLY A 170 -2.04 37.52 11.31
N ASP A 171 -0.86 37.24 10.75
CA ASP A 171 -0.51 37.63 9.36
C ASP A 171 -0.58 36.48 8.36
N LEU A 172 -0.89 35.24 8.79
CA LEU A 172 -1.15 34.16 7.85
C LEU A 172 -2.50 34.39 7.18
N THR A 173 -2.48 35.03 6.02
CA THR A 173 -3.66 35.07 5.17
C THR A 173 -4.05 33.64 4.79
N ARG A 174 -5.35 33.38 4.71
CA ARG A 174 -5.94 32.06 4.37
C ARG A 174 -5.36 31.46 3.07
N THR A 175 -4.85 32.32 2.21
CA THR A 175 -4.15 32.02 0.96
C THR A 175 -2.72 31.52 1.19
N ASP A 176 -1.95 32.11 2.10
CA ASP A 176 -0.53 31.79 2.32
C ASP A 176 -0.33 30.40 2.93
N PHE A 177 -1.30 29.91 3.71
CA PHE A 177 -1.24 28.57 4.29
C PHE A 177 -1.12 27.45 3.23
N PHE A 178 -1.46 27.75 1.97
CA PHE A 178 -1.59 26.72 0.94
C PHE A 178 -1.00 27.05 -0.44
N LEU A 179 -0.35 28.20 -0.66
CA LEU A 179 -0.21 28.71 -2.03
C LEU A 179 0.96 28.14 -2.85
N ILE A 180 2.16 27.84 -2.35
CA ILE A 180 3.23 27.29 -3.25
C ILE A 180 4.19 26.29 -2.59
N ASP A 181 4.77 26.56 -1.41
CA ASP A 181 5.84 25.68 -0.86
C ASP A 181 5.32 24.38 -0.21
N HIS A 182 4.01 24.28 0.01
CA HIS A 182 3.41 23.13 0.68
C HIS A 182 2.88 22.04 -0.27
N LEU A 183 2.98 22.22 -1.59
CA LEU A 183 2.52 21.21 -2.54
C LEU A 183 3.29 19.87 -2.34
N TYR A 184 4.59 19.96 -2.08
CA TYR A 184 5.43 18.81 -1.71
C TYR A 184 5.10 18.27 -0.32
N PHE A 185 4.87 19.16 0.65
CA PHE A 185 4.51 18.77 2.02
C PHE A 185 3.17 18.06 2.13
N ILE A 186 2.23 18.29 1.20
CA ILE A 186 0.92 17.66 1.20
C ILE A 186 0.90 16.43 0.29
N SER A 187 1.53 16.50 -0.88
CA SER A 187 1.58 15.38 -1.83
C SER A 187 2.34 14.16 -1.29
N VAL A 188 3.42 14.36 -0.53
CA VAL A 188 4.22 13.27 0.06
C VAL A 188 3.39 12.46 1.08
N PRO A 189 2.73 13.07 2.09
CA PRO A 189 1.80 12.37 2.98
C PRO A 189 0.66 11.67 2.24
N ILE A 190 0.06 12.33 1.24
CA ILE A 190 -1.02 11.73 0.45
C ILE A 190 -0.52 10.48 -0.30
N ALA A 191 0.60 10.58 -1.02
CA ALA A 191 1.20 9.47 -1.74
C ALA A 191 1.58 8.33 -0.78
N SER A 192 2.20 8.65 0.36
CA SER A 192 2.60 7.65 1.36
C SER A 192 1.39 6.95 1.99
N SER A 193 0.33 7.69 2.31
CA SER A 193 -0.90 7.14 2.91
C SER A 193 -1.61 6.18 1.96
N LEU A 194 -1.72 6.56 0.67
CA LEU A 194 -2.30 5.74 -0.37
C LEU A 194 -1.44 4.50 -0.62
N TRP A 195 -0.12 4.66 -0.70
CA TRP A 195 0.82 3.54 -0.88
C TRP A 195 0.72 2.53 0.28
N ILE A 196 0.69 3.00 1.53
CA ILE A 196 0.56 2.14 2.72
C ILE A 196 -0.80 1.40 2.69
N ALA A 197 -1.90 2.10 2.40
CA ALA A 197 -3.22 1.47 2.33
C ALA A 197 -3.28 0.37 1.27
N LEU A 198 -2.72 0.63 0.08
CA LEU A 198 -2.63 -0.35 -1.00
C LEU A 198 -1.72 -1.53 -0.63
N TRP A 199 -0.59 -1.26 0.01
CA TRP A 199 0.34 -2.30 0.45
C TRP A 199 -0.27 -3.23 1.49
N ILE A 200 -0.96 -2.68 2.50
CA ILE A 200 -1.67 -3.46 3.52
C ILE A 200 -2.76 -4.34 2.88
N SER A 201 -3.56 -3.79 1.96
CA SER A 201 -4.60 -4.54 1.25
C SER A 201 -4.03 -5.75 0.50
N VAL A 202 -2.91 -5.55 -0.21
CA VAL A 202 -2.22 -6.63 -0.93
C VAL A 202 -1.60 -7.65 0.02
N ALA A 203 -0.99 -7.21 1.13
CA ALA A 203 -0.38 -8.09 2.12
C ALA A 203 -1.40 -9.00 2.81
N ILE A 204 -2.57 -8.47 3.16
CA ILE A 204 -3.68 -9.23 3.75
C ILE A 204 -4.14 -10.34 2.80
N LYS A 205 -4.28 -10.03 1.50
CA LYS A 205 -4.67 -11.00 0.46
C LYS A 205 -3.71 -12.19 0.39
N ILE A 206 -2.40 -11.92 0.44
CA ILE A 206 -1.36 -12.97 0.40
C ILE A 206 -1.48 -13.88 1.64
N LYS A 207 -1.71 -13.30 2.82
CA LYS A 207 -1.84 -14.05 4.08
C LYS A 207 -3.08 -14.97 4.08
N PHE A 208 -4.22 -14.49 3.59
CA PHE A 208 -5.45 -15.30 3.52
C PHE A 208 -5.38 -16.41 2.49
N SER A 209 -4.77 -16.15 1.32
CA SER A 209 -4.52 -17.18 0.32
C SER A 209 -3.74 -18.36 0.90
N HIS A 210 -2.79 -18.08 1.80
CA HIS A 210 -2.01 -19.12 2.48
C HIS A 210 -2.80 -19.90 3.55
N ARG A 211 -3.74 -19.25 4.26
CA ARG A 211 -4.57 -19.90 5.29
C ARG A 211 -5.66 -20.80 4.72
N GLY A 212 -6.30 -20.40 3.62
CA GLY A 212 -7.34 -21.21 2.96
C GLY A 212 -6.82 -22.60 2.55
N LEU A 213 -5.57 -22.67 2.09
CA LEU A 213 -4.93 -23.92 1.69
C LEU A 213 -4.66 -24.87 2.88
N HIS A 214 -4.36 -24.32 4.05
CA HIS A 214 -4.11 -25.15 5.23
C HIS A 214 -5.38 -25.81 5.78
N ARG A 215 -6.56 -25.22 5.51
CA ARG A 215 -7.86 -25.83 5.86
C ARG A 215 -8.17 -27.01 4.94
N ILE A 216 -8.01 -26.84 3.63
CA ILE A 216 -8.28 -27.90 2.64
C ILE A 216 -7.37 -29.12 2.86
N SER A 217 -6.07 -28.92 3.13
CA SER A 217 -5.15 -30.02 3.42
C SER A 217 -5.46 -30.78 4.73
N LYS A 218 -6.12 -30.13 5.71
CA LYS A 218 -6.54 -30.80 6.94
C LYS A 218 -7.79 -31.66 6.70
N ASP A 219 -8.75 -31.16 5.93
CA ASP A 219 -9.98 -31.91 5.63
C ASP A 219 -9.69 -33.14 4.74
N GLU A 220 -8.74 -33.05 3.81
CA GLU A 220 -8.37 -34.21 2.99
C GLU A 220 -7.67 -35.32 3.80
N ARG A 221 -6.91 -34.95 4.84
CA ARG A 221 -6.29 -35.92 5.77
C ARG A 221 -7.28 -36.53 6.76
N THR A 222 -8.35 -35.83 7.14
CA THR A 222 -9.38 -36.40 8.01
C THR A 222 -10.29 -37.36 7.26
N VAL A 223 -10.55 -37.11 5.96
CA VAL A 223 -11.30 -38.03 5.10
C VAL A 223 -10.52 -39.33 4.84
N LYS A 224 -9.22 -39.25 4.49
CA LYS A 224 -8.37 -40.45 4.28
C LYS A 224 -8.14 -41.32 5.52
N ARG A 225 -8.41 -40.83 6.74
CA ARG A 225 -8.31 -41.62 7.97
C ARG A 225 -9.59 -42.39 8.32
N ARG A 226 -10.70 -42.14 7.62
CA ARG A 226 -12.00 -42.80 7.85
C ARG A 226 -12.32 -43.90 6.85
N THR A 227 -11.48 -44.08 5.83
CA THR A 227 -11.54 -45.14 4.82
C THR A 227 -10.39 -46.11 5.05
#